data_AF-A0A2X3F6A6-F1
#
_entry.id   AF-A0A2X3F6A6-F1
#
_cell.length_a   1.000
_cell.length_b   1.000
_cell.length_c   1.000
_cell.angle_alpha   90.00
_cell.angle_beta   90.00
_cell.angle_gamma   90.00
#
_symmetry.space_group_name_H-M   'P 1'
#
loop_
_entity.id
_entity.type
_entity.pdbx_description
1 polymer ?
#
loop_
_entity_poly.entity_id
_entity_poly.type
_entity_poly.pdbx_seq_one_letter_code
_entity_poly.pdbx_strand_id
1 'polypeptide(L)'
;MRKLSQRFLKKKPMEFGSWTTRELLISSVAGVRGAITLAGVLSIPLLLPDGNVFPARYELIFLAAGVILFSLFVGVIALPILLRHIESSDNVQQRKEERLARAATADVAIVAIQKMEERLAADTKENIDTQLLTEVSSRVIGNLRRRADGRNDVETSMLEESLERRFRLAALRSERGELYHLRATRQISNETLQKLLHDLDLLEALLIEDQ
;
A
#
# COMPACT_ATOMS: atom_id res chain seq x y z
N MET A 1 6.54 -6.75 -25.00
CA MET A 1 7.87 -7.25 -24.58
C MET A 1 7.84 -8.14 -23.32
N ARG A 2 6.91 -7.96 -22.37
CA ARG A 2 6.75 -8.78 -21.15
C ARG A 2 6.58 -10.30 -21.39
N LYS A 3 5.74 -10.70 -22.36
CA LYS A 3 5.47 -12.13 -22.68
C LYS A 3 6.67 -12.87 -23.30
N LEU A 4 7.55 -12.15 -24.00
CA LEU A 4 8.73 -12.75 -24.65
C LEU A 4 9.85 -13.02 -23.62
N SER A 5 10.07 -12.07 -22.71
CA SER A 5 11.08 -12.19 -21.64
C SER A 5 10.74 -13.31 -20.65
N GLN A 6 9.49 -13.42 -20.22
CA GLN A 6 9.04 -14.50 -19.33
C GLN A 6 9.19 -15.90 -19.93
N ARG A 7 9.21 -16.01 -21.26
CA ARG A 7 9.34 -17.28 -21.97
C ARG A 7 10.80 -17.74 -22.13
N PHE A 8 11.75 -16.81 -22.21
CA PHE A 8 13.16 -17.10 -22.48
C PHE A 8 14.11 -16.95 -21.27
N LEU A 9 13.83 -16.06 -20.31
CA LEU A 9 14.71 -15.82 -19.15
C LEU A 9 14.00 -16.12 -17.82
N LYS A 10 13.92 -17.41 -17.45
CA LYS A 10 13.32 -17.87 -16.17
C LYS A 10 14.22 -17.67 -14.94
N LYS A 11 15.56 -17.61 -15.09
CA LYS A 11 16.51 -17.53 -13.95
C LYS A 11 16.89 -16.10 -13.54
N LYS A 12 16.80 -15.13 -14.46
CA LYS A 12 17.01 -13.69 -14.23
C LYS A 12 16.12 -12.91 -15.19
N PRO A 13 14.86 -12.62 -14.84
CA PRO A 13 14.02 -11.78 -15.69
C PRO A 13 14.70 -10.42 -15.85
N MET A 14 14.73 -9.86 -17.06
CA MET A 14 15.28 -8.52 -17.26
C MET A 14 14.39 -7.51 -16.51
N GLU A 15 14.98 -6.70 -15.63
CA GLU A 15 14.31 -5.60 -14.90
C GLU A 15 13.51 -4.68 -15.84
N PHE A 16 13.96 -4.51 -17.09
CA PHE A 16 13.25 -3.76 -18.14
C PHE A 16 11.89 -4.35 -18.56
N GLY A 17 11.58 -5.58 -18.16
CA GLY A 17 10.29 -6.23 -18.44
C GLY A 17 9.14 -5.78 -17.53
N SER A 18 9.45 -5.12 -16.42
CA SER A 18 8.47 -4.55 -15.49
C SER A 18 8.08 -3.12 -15.82
N TRP A 19 8.85 -2.44 -16.67
CA TRP A 19 8.66 -1.02 -16.98
C TRP A 19 7.42 -0.81 -17.83
N THR A 20 6.59 0.15 -17.43
CA THR A 20 5.42 0.53 -18.22
C THR A 20 5.84 1.32 -19.46
N THR A 21 5.04 1.27 -20.53
CA THR A 21 5.28 2.08 -21.74
C THR A 21 5.37 3.58 -21.42
N ARG A 22 4.70 4.00 -20.35
CA ARG A 22 4.73 5.37 -19.81
C ARG A 22 6.08 5.71 -19.18
N GLU A 23 6.64 4.86 -18.32
CA GLU A 23 7.99 5.02 -17.76
C GLU A 23 9.06 5.14 -18.84
N LEU A 24 8.94 4.33 -19.89
CA LEU A 24 9.86 4.40 -21.03
C LEU A 24 9.77 5.76 -21.74
N LEU A 25 8.56 6.26 -21.98
CA LEU A 25 8.33 7.58 -22.57
C LEU A 25 8.87 8.71 -21.68
N ILE A 26 8.73 8.61 -20.36
CA ILE A 26 9.28 9.60 -19.42
C ILE A 26 10.79 9.61 -19.48
N SER A 27 11.44 8.43 -19.46
CA SER A 27 12.89 8.35 -19.57
C SER A 27 13.43 8.96 -20.87
N SER A 28 12.69 8.77 -21.96
CA SER A 28 13.04 9.30 -23.28
C SER A 28 12.81 10.82 -23.37
N VAL A 29 11.72 11.30 -22.77
CA VAL A 29 11.39 12.73 -22.78
C VAL A 29 12.27 13.51 -21.82
N ALA A 30 12.70 12.94 -20.67
CA ALA A 30 13.38 13.63 -19.57
C ALA A 30 14.87 13.95 -19.80
N GLY A 31 15.53 13.38 -20.82
CA GLY A 31 16.97 13.55 -21.07
C GLY A 31 17.43 14.97 -21.42
N VAL A 32 18.73 15.26 -21.38
CA VAL A 32 19.29 16.59 -21.71
C VAL A 32 19.03 16.93 -23.18
N ARG A 33 18.41 18.09 -23.47
CA ARG A 33 18.06 18.51 -24.84
C ARG A 33 19.06 19.54 -25.36
N GLY A 34 19.51 19.36 -26.61
CA GLY A 34 20.14 20.43 -27.38
C GLY A 34 21.62 20.70 -27.16
N ALA A 35 22.26 20.22 -26.09
CA ALA A 35 23.69 20.48 -25.85
C ALA A 35 24.59 19.94 -26.98
N ILE A 36 24.37 18.68 -27.38
CA ILE A 36 25.15 18.03 -28.45
C ILE A 36 24.83 18.68 -29.81
N THR A 37 23.55 18.97 -30.06
CA THR A 37 23.11 19.60 -31.31
C THR A 37 23.69 20.99 -31.48
N LEU A 38 23.71 21.79 -30.42
CA LEU A 38 24.30 23.13 -30.42
C LEU A 38 25.83 23.08 -30.61
N ALA A 39 26.51 22.16 -29.91
CA ALA A 39 27.94 21.96 -30.08
C ALA A 39 28.31 21.59 -31.53
N GLY A 40 27.55 20.67 -32.14
CA GLY A 40 27.77 20.27 -33.53
C GLY A 40 27.60 21.44 -34.51
N VAL A 41 26.54 22.22 -34.35
CA VAL A 41 26.23 23.36 -35.23
C VAL A 41 27.20 24.53 -35.05
N LEU A 42 27.66 24.80 -33.83
CA LEU A 42 28.67 25.82 -33.57
C LEU A 42 30.07 25.41 -34.04
N SER A 43 30.34 24.10 -34.17
CA SER A 43 31.59 23.60 -34.73
C SER A 43 31.71 23.75 -36.25
N ILE A 44 30.62 24.16 -36.93
CA ILE A 44 30.64 24.41 -38.37
C ILE A 44 31.52 25.65 -38.66
N PRO A 45 32.56 25.50 -39.49
CA PRO A 45 33.50 26.58 -39.80
C PRO A 45 32.80 27.73 -40.53
N LEU A 46 33.30 28.95 -40.32
CA LEU A 46 32.76 30.16 -40.95
C LEU A 46 33.07 30.22 -42.46
N LEU A 47 34.20 29.66 -42.86
CA LEU A 47 34.77 29.74 -44.19
C LEU A 47 35.14 28.34 -44.69
N LEU A 48 35.00 28.11 -45.99
CA LEU A 48 35.56 26.96 -46.68
C LEU A 48 37.09 27.10 -46.81
N PRO A 49 37.82 25.99 -47.08
CA PRO A 49 39.25 26.03 -47.37
C PRO A 49 39.63 27.00 -48.51
N ASP A 50 38.69 27.25 -49.43
CA ASP A 50 38.85 28.16 -50.57
C ASP A 50 38.57 29.64 -50.22
N GLY A 51 38.30 29.97 -48.96
CA GLY A 51 38.04 31.35 -48.48
C GLY A 51 36.60 31.85 -48.68
N ASN A 52 35.74 31.07 -49.33
CA ASN A 52 34.31 31.39 -49.48
C ASN A 52 33.53 31.13 -48.18
N VAL A 53 32.43 31.86 -47.95
CA VAL A 53 31.55 31.64 -46.79
C VAL A 53 30.90 30.25 -46.82
N PHE A 54 30.76 29.61 -45.66
CA PHE A 54 30.10 28.32 -45.56
C PHE A 54 28.61 28.44 -45.94
N PRO A 55 28.14 27.70 -46.96
CA PRO A 55 26.77 27.83 -47.43
C PRO A 55 25.78 27.30 -46.39
N ALA A 56 24.63 27.96 -46.27
CA ALA A 56 23.52 27.53 -45.42
C ALA A 56 23.80 27.41 -43.90
N ARG A 57 24.90 28.00 -43.38
CA ARG A 57 25.26 27.90 -41.96
C ARG A 57 24.19 28.47 -41.03
N TYR A 58 23.63 29.63 -41.37
CA TYR A 58 22.63 30.30 -40.55
C TYR A 58 21.30 29.55 -40.54
N GLU A 59 20.98 28.89 -41.66
CA GLU A 59 19.82 28.03 -41.84
C GLU A 59 19.94 26.77 -40.98
N LEU A 60 21.13 26.17 -40.91
CA LEU A 60 21.42 25.05 -40.00
C LEU A 60 21.32 25.47 -38.53
N ILE A 61 21.84 26.66 -38.17
CA ILE A 61 21.70 27.23 -36.82
C ILE A 61 20.24 27.46 -36.48
N PHE A 62 19.48 28.04 -37.41
CA PHE A 62 18.07 28.31 -37.23
C PHE A 62 17.25 27.02 -37.03
N LEU A 63 17.49 26.00 -37.85
CA LEU A 63 16.84 24.70 -37.70
C LEU A 63 17.21 24.03 -36.37
N ALA A 64 18.48 24.05 -35.99
CA ALA A 64 18.94 23.48 -34.74
C ALA A 64 18.31 24.17 -33.52
N ALA A 65 18.32 25.51 -33.50
CA ALA A 65 17.65 26.28 -32.45
C ALA A 65 16.14 26.00 -32.41
N GLY A 66 15.49 25.91 -33.58
CA GLY A 66 14.07 25.58 -33.70
C GLY A 66 13.73 24.19 -33.15
N VAL A 67 14.52 23.16 -33.49
CA VAL A 67 14.33 21.79 -32.98
C VAL A 67 14.56 21.74 -31.47
N ILE A 68 15.57 22.45 -30.95
CA ILE A 68 15.83 22.53 -29.52
C ILE A 68 14.63 23.15 -28.79
N LEU A 69 14.17 24.31 -29.24
CA LEU A 69 13.00 24.99 -28.66
C LEU A 69 11.75 24.12 -28.71
N PHE A 70 11.47 23.49 -29.86
CA PHE A 70 10.33 22.61 -30.02
C PHE A 70 10.40 21.41 -29.08
N SER A 71 11.57 20.75 -28.98
CA SER A 71 11.77 19.61 -28.08
C SER A 71 11.63 19.99 -26.60
N LEU A 72 12.09 21.17 -26.20
CA LEU A 72 11.92 21.71 -24.86
C LEU A 72 10.45 21.99 -24.57
N PHE A 73 9.74 22.64 -25.50
CA PHE A 73 8.32 22.95 -25.35
C PHE A 73 7.47 21.69 -25.19
N VAL A 74 7.70 20.69 -26.06
CA VAL A 74 7.05 19.38 -25.96
C VAL A 74 7.41 18.72 -24.63
N GLY A 75 8.66 18.77 -24.19
CA GLY A 75 9.09 18.21 -22.91
C GLY A 75 8.38 18.85 -21.71
N VAL A 76 8.26 20.18 -21.67
CA VAL A 76 7.62 20.94 -20.58
C VAL A 76 6.13 20.61 -20.46
N ILE A 77 5.44 20.35 -21.57
CA ILE A 77 4.00 20.00 -21.57
C ILE A 77 3.81 18.49 -21.33
N ALA A 78 4.60 17.65 -21.99
CA ALA A 78 4.46 16.20 -21.90
C ALA A 78 4.81 15.69 -20.50
N LEU A 79 5.86 16.22 -19.87
CA LEU A 79 6.34 15.74 -18.57
C LEU A 79 5.28 15.83 -17.45
N PRO A 80 4.59 16.94 -17.19
CA PRO A 80 3.55 16.99 -16.15
C PRO A 80 2.39 16.04 -16.45
N ILE A 81 1.98 15.89 -17.71
CA ILE A 81 0.92 14.94 -18.12
C ILE A 81 1.37 13.49 -17.87
N LEU A 82 2.63 13.20 -18.17
CA LEU A 82 3.23 11.89 -18.04
C LEU A 82 3.67 11.56 -16.61
N LEU A 83 3.78 12.55 -15.72
CA LEU A 83 4.07 12.36 -14.29
C LEU A 83 2.81 12.30 -13.42
N ARG A 84 1.67 12.89 -13.82
CA ARG A 84 0.44 13.07 -13.01
C ARG A 84 -0.16 11.81 -12.35
N HIS A 85 0.26 10.62 -12.76
CA HIS A 85 -0.29 9.34 -12.28
C HIS A 85 0.81 8.32 -12.01
N ILE A 86 2.06 8.76 -11.87
CA ILE A 86 3.11 7.87 -11.38
C ILE A 86 3.00 7.93 -9.88
N GLU A 87 2.35 6.94 -9.29
CA GLU A 87 2.66 6.58 -7.92
C GLU A 87 4.17 6.32 -7.90
N SER A 88 4.90 7.09 -7.10
CA SER A 88 6.36 6.99 -6.98
C SER A 88 6.75 5.52 -6.85
N SER A 89 7.67 5.04 -7.70
CA SER A 89 8.14 3.65 -7.62
C SER A 89 8.70 3.32 -6.24
N ASP A 90 9.13 4.35 -5.50
CA ASP A 90 9.55 4.29 -4.10
C ASP A 90 8.44 3.74 -3.19
N ASN A 91 7.19 4.17 -3.38
CA ASN A 91 6.05 3.64 -2.65
C ASN A 91 5.76 2.18 -2.99
N VAL A 92 6.00 1.75 -4.24
CA VAL A 92 5.77 0.37 -4.66
C VAL A 92 6.80 -0.57 -4.04
N GLN A 93 8.06 -0.13 -3.96
CA GLN A 93 9.14 -0.90 -3.36
C GLN A 93 8.97 -0.98 -1.83
N GLN A 94 8.69 0.15 -1.17
CA GLN A 94 8.40 0.19 0.26
C GLN A 94 7.21 -0.70 0.63
N ARG A 95 6.11 -0.66 -0.14
CA ARG A 95 4.94 -1.55 0.08
C ARG A 95 5.29 -3.03 -0.07
N LYS A 96 6.22 -3.39 -0.97
CA LYS A 96 6.67 -4.78 -1.11
C LYS A 96 7.52 -5.21 0.08
N GLU A 97 8.45 -4.35 0.52
CA GLU A 97 9.29 -4.60 1.70
C GLU A 97 8.44 -4.75 2.95
N GLU A 98 7.44 -3.87 3.12
CA GLU A 98 6.49 -3.93 4.22
C GLU A 98 5.66 -5.22 4.21
N ARG A 99 5.15 -5.63 3.04
CA ARG A 99 4.41 -6.91 2.90
C ARG A 99 5.27 -8.11 3.24
N LEU A 100 6.53 -8.13 2.78
CA LEU A 100 7.49 -9.18 3.12
C LEU A 100 7.77 -9.22 4.62
N ALA A 101 8.00 -8.07 5.25
CA ALA A 101 8.22 -7.97 6.68
C ALA A 101 6.99 -8.42 7.49
N ARG A 102 5.78 -8.02 7.09
CA ARG A 102 4.51 -8.44 7.72
C ARG A 102 4.30 -9.95 7.61
N ALA A 103 4.55 -10.54 6.43
CA ALA A 103 4.44 -11.98 6.24
C ALA A 103 5.43 -12.75 7.13
N ALA A 104 6.71 -12.37 7.09
CA ALA A 104 7.75 -13.02 7.88
C ALA A 104 7.50 -12.93 9.40
N THR A 105 7.06 -11.76 9.88
CA THR A 105 6.73 -11.58 11.31
C THR A 105 5.49 -12.37 11.73
N ALA A 106 4.47 -12.47 10.88
CA ALA A 106 3.30 -13.28 11.15
C ALA A 106 3.63 -14.78 11.22
N ASP A 107 4.48 -15.29 10.33
CA ASP A 107 4.92 -16.69 10.36
C ASP A 107 5.63 -17.03 11.67
N VAL A 108 6.55 -16.17 12.13
CA VAL A 108 7.24 -16.34 13.42
C VAL A 108 6.26 -16.31 14.58
N ALA A 109 5.28 -15.41 14.56
CA ALA A 109 4.25 -15.32 15.59
C ALA A 109 3.36 -16.58 15.63
N ILE A 110 3.00 -17.14 14.48
CA ILE A 110 2.20 -18.38 14.38
C ILE A 110 2.97 -19.55 14.99
N VAL A 111 4.26 -19.70 14.69
CA VAL A 111 5.10 -20.75 15.28
C VAL A 111 5.20 -20.60 16.80
N ALA A 112 5.30 -19.37 17.31
CA ALA A 112 5.33 -19.11 18.74
C ALA A 112 4.02 -19.52 19.44
N ILE A 113 2.87 -19.26 18.79
CA ILE A 113 1.56 -19.68 19.30
C ILE A 113 1.43 -21.21 19.31
N GLN A 114 1.85 -21.88 18.23
CA GLN A 114 1.82 -23.34 18.16
C GLN A 114 2.67 -23.98 19.28
N LYS A 115 3.88 -23.44 19.51
CA LYS A 115 4.74 -23.90 20.61
C LYS A 115 4.12 -23.62 21.98
N MET A 116 3.40 -22.51 22.13
CA MET A 116 2.68 -22.20 23.36
C MET A 116 1.51 -23.18 23.57
N GLU A 117 0.78 -23.52 22.51
CA GLU A 117 -0.28 -24.52 22.52
C GLU A 117 0.24 -25.90 22.94
N GLU A 118 1.36 -26.36 22.38
CA GLU A 118 2.01 -27.61 22.78
C GLU A 118 2.42 -27.61 24.26
N ARG A 119 2.97 -26.49 24.76
CA ARG A 119 3.38 -26.36 26.16
C ARG A 119 2.19 -26.40 27.12
N LEU A 120 1.12 -25.69 26.80
CA LEU A 120 -0.10 -25.65 27.60
C LEU A 120 -0.84 -26.99 27.56
N ALA A 121 -0.86 -27.68 26.42
CA ALA A 121 -1.43 -29.02 26.30
C ALA A 121 -0.63 -30.07 27.11
N ALA A 122 0.68 -29.89 27.25
CA ALA A 122 1.55 -30.75 28.06
C ALA A 122 1.52 -30.40 29.56
N ASP A 123 1.09 -29.18 29.93
CA ASP A 123 1.07 -28.73 31.32
C ASP A 123 -0.21 -29.20 32.03
N THR A 124 -0.08 -30.30 32.78
CA THR A 124 -1.19 -30.91 33.53
C THR A 124 -1.71 -30.02 34.67
N LYS A 125 -0.98 -28.96 35.06
CA LYS A 125 -1.39 -28.07 36.17
C LYS A 125 -2.57 -27.17 35.84
N GLU A 126 -2.70 -26.72 34.60
CA GLU A 126 -3.75 -25.75 34.24
C GLU A 126 -5.08 -26.41 33.83
N ASN A 127 -5.12 -27.74 33.65
CA ASN A 127 -6.31 -28.53 33.29
C ASN A 127 -7.22 -27.84 32.27
N ILE A 128 -6.60 -27.21 31.26
CA ILE A 128 -7.30 -26.48 30.21
C ILE A 128 -7.88 -27.49 29.23
N ASP A 129 -9.13 -27.30 28.83
CA ASP A 129 -9.75 -28.09 27.78
C ASP A 129 -8.98 -27.92 26.46
N THR A 130 -8.51 -29.04 25.91
CA THR A 130 -7.74 -29.06 24.67
C THR A 130 -8.55 -28.50 23.50
N GLN A 131 -9.88 -28.64 23.53
CA GLN A 131 -10.75 -28.10 22.49
C GLN A 131 -10.79 -26.57 22.52
N LEU A 132 -10.91 -25.96 23.72
CA LEU A 132 -10.85 -24.50 23.89
C LEU A 132 -9.50 -23.93 23.47
N LEU A 133 -8.43 -24.65 23.78
CA LEU A 133 -7.07 -24.23 23.45
C LEU A 133 -6.84 -24.15 21.94
N THR A 134 -7.26 -25.18 21.19
CA THR A 134 -7.17 -25.21 19.73
C THR A 134 -8.13 -24.21 19.06
N GLU A 135 -9.32 -23.98 19.63
CA GLU A 135 -10.24 -22.96 19.12
C GLU A 135 -9.62 -21.56 19.23
N VAL A 136 -9.08 -21.20 20.40
CA VAL A 136 -8.45 -19.91 20.62
C VAL A 136 -7.20 -19.75 19.77
N SER A 137 -6.33 -20.78 19.69
CA SER A 137 -5.11 -20.73 18.87
C SER A 137 -5.45 -20.54 17.38
N SER A 138 -6.42 -21.29 16.85
CA SER A 138 -6.87 -21.19 15.46
C SER A 138 -7.46 -19.81 15.14
N ARG A 139 -8.23 -19.22 16.06
CA ARG A 139 -8.79 -17.87 15.91
C ARG A 139 -7.69 -16.79 15.85
N VAL A 140 -6.68 -16.90 16.72
CA VAL A 140 -5.55 -15.95 16.76
C VAL A 140 -4.67 -16.09 15.52
N ILE A 141 -4.33 -17.34 15.12
CA ILE A 141 -3.57 -17.64 13.90
C ILE A 141 -4.31 -17.13 12.67
N GLY A 142 -5.63 -17.32 12.60
CA GLY A 142 -6.47 -16.81 11.51
C GLY A 142 -6.41 -15.29 11.38
N ASN A 143 -6.40 -14.56 12.50
CA ASN A 143 -6.27 -13.10 12.50
C ASN A 143 -4.87 -12.66 12.02
N LEU A 144 -3.81 -13.32 12.48
CA LEU A 144 -2.43 -13.06 12.05
C LEU A 144 -2.24 -13.26 10.54
N ARG A 145 -2.79 -14.35 9.98
CA ARG A 145 -2.73 -14.62 8.53
C ARG A 145 -3.47 -13.56 7.71
N ARG A 146 -4.67 -13.15 8.14
CA ARG A 146 -5.41 -12.07 7.46
C ARG A 146 -4.63 -10.76 7.43
N ARG A 147 -3.94 -10.44 8.54
CA ARG A 147 -3.08 -9.25 8.63
C ARG A 147 -1.84 -9.34 7.74
N ALA A 148 -1.28 -10.55 7.58
CA ALA A 148 -0.09 -10.81 6.77
C ALA A 148 -0.35 -10.76 5.26
N ASP A 149 -1.47 -11.31 4.81
CA ASP A 149 -1.81 -11.42 3.39
C ASP A 149 -2.00 -10.06 2.71
N GLY A 150 -2.20 -8.98 3.50
CA GLY A 150 -2.38 -7.63 2.95
C GLY A 150 -3.57 -7.50 2.01
N ARG A 151 -4.46 -8.51 1.96
CA ARG A 151 -5.79 -8.43 1.31
C ARG A 151 -6.73 -7.48 2.03
N ASN A 152 -6.33 -7.07 3.22
CA ASN A 152 -6.88 -5.92 3.90
C ASN A 152 -6.35 -4.66 3.20
N ASP A 153 -7.00 -4.25 2.10
CA ASP A 153 -7.01 -2.83 1.78
C ASP A 153 -7.37 -2.11 3.09
N VAL A 154 -6.56 -1.13 3.49
CA VAL A 154 -6.74 -0.41 4.76
C VAL A 154 -8.19 0.03 4.91
N GLU A 155 -8.83 0.40 3.80
CA GLU A 155 -10.25 0.71 3.67
C GLU A 155 -11.17 -0.45 4.08
N THR A 156 -10.94 -1.67 3.61
CA THR A 156 -11.72 -2.86 3.97
C THR A 156 -11.58 -3.19 5.46
N SER A 157 -10.39 -3.08 6.05
CA SER A 157 -10.22 -3.30 7.49
C SER A 157 -10.91 -2.23 8.34
N MET A 158 -10.81 -0.96 7.94
CA MET A 158 -11.54 0.12 8.62
C MET A 158 -13.05 -0.08 8.53
N LEU A 159 -13.54 -0.56 7.38
CA LEU A 159 -14.95 -0.90 7.19
C LEU A 159 -15.40 -2.04 8.09
N GLU A 160 -14.65 -3.16 8.13
CA GLU A 160 -14.94 -4.30 9.01
C GLU A 160 -15.00 -3.89 10.48
N GLU A 161 -14.02 -3.11 10.95
CA GLU A 161 -13.97 -2.63 12.34
C GLU A 161 -15.14 -1.69 12.65
N SER A 162 -15.47 -0.78 11.73
CA SER A 162 -16.61 0.12 11.88
C SER A 162 -17.94 -0.63 11.95
N LEU A 163 -18.08 -1.72 11.18
CA LEU A 163 -19.28 -2.55 11.17
C LEU A 163 -19.38 -3.35 12.48
N GLU A 164 -18.31 -3.99 12.92
CA GLU A 164 -18.26 -4.73 14.19
C GLU A 164 -18.67 -3.82 15.36
N ARG A 165 -18.12 -2.60 15.40
CA ARG A 165 -18.44 -1.59 16.42
C ARG A 165 -19.91 -1.22 16.42
N ARG A 166 -20.51 -0.97 15.24
CA ARG A 166 -21.94 -0.66 15.11
C ARG A 166 -22.83 -1.80 15.59
N PHE A 167 -22.48 -3.05 15.25
CA PHE A 167 -23.22 -4.22 15.73
C PHE A 167 -23.13 -4.38 17.25
N ARG A 168 -21.94 -4.19 17.84
CA ARG A 168 -21.78 -4.23 19.30
C ARG A 168 -22.58 -3.14 20.00
N LEU A 169 -22.56 -1.90 19.50
CA LEU A 169 -23.37 -0.81 20.05
C LEU A 169 -24.88 -1.10 19.96
N ALA A 170 -25.34 -1.70 18.85
CA ALA A 170 -26.74 -2.09 18.71
C ALA A 170 -27.14 -3.17 19.75
N ALA A 171 -26.26 -4.15 20.00
CA ALA A 171 -26.48 -5.17 21.02
C ALA A 171 -26.57 -4.56 22.43
N LEU A 172 -25.62 -3.71 22.81
CA LEU A 172 -25.60 -3.03 24.13
C LEU A 172 -26.87 -2.21 24.37
N ARG A 173 -27.36 -1.50 23.34
CA ARG A 173 -28.62 -0.73 23.43
C ARG A 173 -29.83 -1.64 23.65
N SER A 174 -29.86 -2.80 23.00
CA SER A 174 -30.91 -3.79 23.21
C SER A 174 -30.87 -4.38 24.62
N GLU A 175 -29.69 -4.73 25.13
CA GLU A 175 -29.50 -5.23 26.50
C GLU A 175 -29.96 -4.21 27.53
N ARG A 176 -29.62 -2.93 27.34
CA ARG A 176 -30.10 -1.84 28.21
C ARG A 176 -31.63 -1.76 28.23
N GLY A 177 -32.28 -1.90 27.08
CA GLY A 177 -33.74 -1.92 26.97
C GLY A 177 -34.37 -3.06 27.77
N GLU A 178 -33.79 -4.26 27.70
CA GLU A 178 -34.28 -5.44 28.44
C GLU A 178 -34.09 -5.28 29.95
N LEU A 179 -32.98 -4.69 30.40
CA LEU A 179 -32.77 -4.40 31.83
C LEU A 179 -33.85 -3.47 32.40
N TYR A 180 -34.28 -2.45 31.65
CA TYR A 180 -35.39 -1.60 32.06
C TYR A 180 -36.72 -2.35 32.10
N HIS A 181 -36.95 -3.28 31.16
CA HIS A 181 -38.15 -4.12 31.15
C HIS A 181 -38.19 -5.09 32.36
N LEU A 182 -37.07 -5.75 32.67
CA LEU A 182 -36.91 -6.60 33.86
C LEU A 182 -37.12 -5.81 35.16
N ARG A 183 -36.72 -4.53 35.18
CA ARG A 183 -37.01 -3.65 36.31
C ARG A 183 -38.49 -3.32 36.41
N ALA A 184 -39.14 -2.98 35.29
CA ALA A 184 -40.57 -2.65 35.25
C ALA A 184 -41.43 -3.84 35.70
N THR A 185 -41.03 -5.06 35.35
CA THR A 185 -41.68 -6.32 35.76
C THR A 185 -41.27 -6.80 37.17
N ARG A 186 -40.47 -6.01 37.90
CA ARG A 186 -39.96 -6.28 39.27
C ARG A 186 -39.16 -7.58 39.41
N GLN A 187 -38.57 -8.07 38.33
CA GLN A 187 -37.71 -9.27 38.38
C GLN A 187 -36.31 -8.95 38.94
N ILE A 188 -35.84 -7.70 38.81
CA ILE A 188 -34.55 -7.24 39.32
C ILE A 188 -34.66 -6.08 40.32
N SER A 189 -33.74 -6.05 41.27
CA SER A 189 -33.62 -4.96 42.25
C SER A 189 -33.02 -3.70 41.62
N ASN A 190 -33.22 -2.54 42.26
CA ASN A 190 -32.65 -1.28 41.78
C ASN A 190 -31.11 -1.27 41.81
N GLU A 191 -30.54 -1.89 42.84
CA GLU A 191 -29.09 -1.99 43.02
C GLU A 191 -28.46 -2.87 41.92
N THR A 192 -29.11 -4.00 41.59
CA THR A 192 -28.68 -4.87 40.49
C THR A 192 -28.75 -4.15 39.14
N LEU A 193 -29.80 -3.37 38.91
CA LEU A 193 -29.94 -2.57 37.68
C LEU A 193 -28.80 -1.54 37.56
N GLN A 194 -28.54 -0.76 38.61
CA GLN A 194 -27.47 0.25 38.58
C GLN A 194 -26.10 -0.37 38.32
N LYS A 195 -25.82 -1.53 38.93
CA LYS A 195 -24.56 -2.25 38.71
C LYS A 195 -24.42 -2.70 37.25
N LEU A 196 -25.44 -3.35 36.69
CA LEU A 196 -25.39 -3.84 35.31
C LEU A 196 -25.36 -2.70 34.28
N LEU A 197 -26.10 -1.62 34.52
CA LEU A 197 -26.03 -0.43 33.67
C LEU A 197 -24.64 0.19 33.67
N HIS A 198 -23.99 0.26 34.83
CA HIS A 198 -22.62 0.78 34.93
C HIS A 198 -21.62 -0.07 34.13
N ASP A 199 -21.74 -1.40 34.18
CA ASP A 199 -20.88 -2.29 33.39
C ASP A 199 -21.12 -2.10 31.88
N LEU A 200 -22.37 -1.92 31.45
CA LEU A 200 -22.70 -1.62 30.05
C LEU A 200 -22.20 -0.24 29.62
N ASP A 201 -22.29 0.77 30.49
CA ASP A 201 -21.76 2.11 30.23
C ASP A 201 -20.23 2.08 30.03
N LEU A 202 -19.52 1.26 30.81
CA LEU A 202 -18.07 1.07 30.66
C LEU A 202 -17.73 0.42 29.30
N LEU A 203 -18.47 -0.61 28.90
CA LEU A 203 -18.29 -1.25 27.60
C LEU A 203 -18.62 -0.31 26.44
N GLU A 204 -19.67 0.51 26.57
CA GLU A 204 -20.04 1.54 25.60
C GLU A 204 -18.94 2.62 25.49
N ALA A 205 -18.37 3.05 26.62
CA ALA A 205 -17.27 4.02 26.65
C ALA A 205 -16.02 3.51 25.91
N LEU A 206 -15.61 2.26 26.15
CA LEU A 206 -14.47 1.64 25.46
C LEU A 206 -14.66 1.57 23.93
N LEU A 207 -15.92 1.47 23.47
CA LEU A 207 -16.24 1.45 22.04
C LEU A 207 -16.33 2.86 21.42
N ILE A 208 -16.48 3.91 22.22
CA ILE A 208 -16.58 5.31 21.76
C ILE A 208 -15.22 6.02 21.81
N GLU A 209 -14.35 5.67 22.77
CA GLU A 209 -13.08 6.37 23.03
C GLU A 209 -12.00 6.14 21.95
N ASP A 210 -12.14 5.11 21.13
CA ASP A 210 -11.30 4.78 19.97
C ASP A 210 -11.55 5.69 18.73
N GLN A 211 -12.03 6.93 18.93
CA GLN A 211 -12.37 7.92 17.88
C GLN A 211 -11.29 9.00 17.68
#